data_AF-A0A4R5E229-F1
#
_entry.id   AF-A0A4R5E229-F1
#
_cell.length_a   1.000
_cell.length_b   1.000
_cell.length_c   1.000
_cell.angle_alpha   90.00
_cell.angle_beta   90.00
_cell.angle_gamma   90.00
#
_symmetry.space_group_name_H-M   'P 1'
#
loop_
_entity.id
_entity.type
_entity.pdbx_description
1 polymer ?
#
loop_
_entity_poly.entity_id
_entity_poly.type
_entity_poly.pdbx_seq_one_letter_code
_entity_poly.pdbx_strand_id
1 'polypeptide(L)'
;MKAVRSLLALDFDKKGEFQDIVDLASKLCDKPVALITLLDKTKNWMKVRSGINIEAMPSKTSFCQHAVQQDSLMIVCDASQDASSTAMNW
;
A
#
# COMPACT_ATOMS: atom_id res chain seq x y z
N MET A 1 -12.20 9.35 -12.62
CA MET A 1 -11.41 9.44 -11.37
C MET A 1 -12.23 9.98 -10.19
N LYS A 2 -13.51 9.58 -10.06
CA LYS A 2 -14.36 9.92 -8.90
C LYS A 2 -14.23 8.88 -7.77
N ALA A 3 -14.13 7.59 -8.14
CA ALA A 3 -14.15 6.48 -7.18
C ALA A 3 -13.07 6.57 -6.09
N VAL A 4 -11.78 6.76 -6.42
CA VAL A 4 -10.70 6.83 -5.41
C VAL A 4 -10.87 8.04 -4.49
N ARG A 5 -11.34 9.18 -4.99
CA ARG A 5 -11.58 10.39 -4.18
C ARG A 5 -12.83 10.32 -3.31
N SER A 6 -13.81 9.48 -3.71
CA SER A 6 -15.02 9.18 -2.93
C SER A 6 -14.79 8.10 -1.88
N LEU A 7 -13.97 7.09 -2.22
CA LEU A 7 -13.06 6.45 -1.24
C LEU A 7 -12.09 7.54 -0.73
N LEU A 8 -10.97 7.38 -0.03
CA LEU A 8 -10.29 8.51 0.66
C LEU A 8 -11.13 9.42 1.62
N ALA A 9 -12.12 10.18 1.14
CA ALA A 9 -13.05 11.04 1.87
C ALA A 9 -14.09 10.29 2.72
N LEU A 10 -14.46 9.08 2.31
CA LEU A 10 -15.21 8.17 3.17
C LEU A 10 -14.35 7.81 4.40
N ASP A 11 -15.01 7.71 5.53
CA ASP A 11 -14.39 7.29 6.77
C ASP A 11 -14.56 5.77 6.91
N PHE A 12 -13.74 5.02 6.16
CA PHE A 12 -13.84 3.56 6.06
C PHE A 12 -13.56 2.86 7.38
N ASP A 13 -12.82 3.51 8.27
CA ASP A 13 -12.26 2.90 9.47
C ASP A 13 -12.79 3.51 10.76
N LYS A 14 -14.06 3.94 10.77
CA LYS A 14 -14.72 4.50 11.95
C LYS A 14 -14.60 3.65 13.21
N LYS A 15 -14.41 2.34 13.05
CA LYS A 15 -14.32 1.36 14.14
C LYS A 15 -12.90 0.82 14.37
N GLY A 16 -11.91 1.22 13.56
CA GLY A 16 -10.54 0.70 13.66
C GLY A 16 -10.33 -0.70 13.09
N GLU A 17 -11.35 -1.31 12.47
CA GLU A 17 -11.29 -2.67 11.93
C GLU A 17 -10.19 -2.84 10.87
N PHE A 18 -9.96 -1.81 10.03
CA PHE A 18 -8.88 -1.86 9.05
C PHE A 18 -7.51 -1.63 9.70
N GLN A 19 -7.43 -0.79 10.72
CA GLN A 19 -6.21 -0.62 11.49
C GLN A 19 -5.82 -1.94 12.17
N ASP A 20 -6.77 -2.67 12.77
CA ASP A 20 -6.55 -3.98 13.37
C ASP A 20 -6.00 -4.99 12.34
N ILE A 21 -6.53 -5.00 11.11
CA ILE A 21 -6.03 -5.85 10.02
C ILE A 21 -4.57 -5.52 9.69
N VAL A 22 -4.24 -4.25 9.55
CA VAL A 22 -2.88 -3.81 9.19
C VAL A 22 -1.89 -4.13 10.31
N ASP A 23 -2.26 -3.88 11.56
CA ASP A 23 -1.42 -4.18 12.71
C ASP A 23 -1.22 -5.70 12.90
N LEU A 24 -2.28 -6.48 12.66
CA LEU A 24 -2.19 -7.94 12.68
C LEU A 24 -1.27 -8.45 11.56
N ALA A 25 -1.40 -7.94 10.33
CA ALA A 25 -0.55 -8.34 9.21
C ALA A 25 0.94 -8.04 9.47
N SER A 26 1.26 -6.87 10.02
CA SER A 26 2.64 -6.53 10.43
C SER A 26 3.18 -7.52 11.47
N LYS A 27 2.39 -7.83 12.51
CA LYS A 27 2.78 -8.76 13.58
C LYS A 27 2.96 -10.20 13.08
N LEU A 28 2.01 -10.71 12.29
CA LEU A 28 2.05 -12.09 11.80
C LEU A 28 3.21 -12.35 10.82
N CYS A 29 3.54 -11.35 10.00
CA CYS A 29 4.63 -11.44 9.04
C CYS A 29 6.01 -11.09 9.62
N ASP A 30 6.06 -10.66 10.88
CA ASP A 30 7.27 -10.10 11.52
C ASP A 30 7.93 -9.02 10.65
N LYS A 31 7.11 -8.07 10.17
CA LYS A 31 7.56 -6.95 9.32
C LYS A 31 7.20 -5.60 9.94
N PRO A 32 8.08 -4.60 9.82
CA PRO A 32 7.89 -3.30 10.45
C PRO A 32 6.79 -2.46 9.80
N VAL A 33 6.36 -2.79 8.58
CA VAL A 33 5.37 -2.01 7.83
C VAL A 33 4.32 -2.92 7.21
N ALA A 34 3.06 -2.52 7.33
CA ALA A 34 1.92 -3.09 6.61
C ALA A 34 0.97 -1.97 6.20
N LEU A 35 0.27 -2.12 5.07
CA LEU A 35 -0.49 -1.04 4.43
C LEU A 35 -1.77 -1.56 3.75
N ILE A 36 -2.86 -0.80 3.85
CA ILE A 36 -3.98 -0.85 2.89
C ILE A 36 -3.87 0.40 2.00
N THR A 37 -3.69 0.18 0.70
CA THR A 37 -3.35 1.23 -0.26
C THR A 37 -4.44 1.39 -1.31
N LEU A 38 -4.85 2.63 -1.58
CA LEU A 38 -5.76 2.98 -2.68
C LEU A 38 -4.97 3.55 -3.85
N LEU A 39 -5.17 3.01 -5.05
CA LEU A 39 -4.39 3.41 -6.23
C LEU A 39 -5.18 4.38 -7.10
N ASP A 40 -4.56 5.51 -7.43
CA ASP A 40 -4.96 6.44 -8.49
C ASP A 40 -3.90 6.43 -9.61
N LYS A 41 -4.23 7.01 -10.77
CA LYS A 41 -3.34 7.12 -11.93
C LYS A 41 -1.99 7.75 -11.62
N THR A 42 -1.93 8.64 -10.63
CA THR A 42 -0.72 9.40 -10.31
C THR A 42 -0.16 9.10 -8.93
N LYS A 43 -0.97 8.58 -8.00
CA LYS A 43 -0.55 8.33 -6.62
C LYS A 43 -1.09 7.01 -6.08
N ASN A 44 -0.33 6.42 -5.16
CA ASN A 44 -0.80 5.41 -4.22
C ASN A 44 -1.02 6.08 -2.89
N TRP A 45 -2.20 5.91 -2.32
CA TRP A 45 -2.60 6.50 -1.06
C TRP A 45 -2.56 5.45 0.04
N MET A 46 -1.72 5.64 1.05
CA MET A 46 -1.57 4.75 2.20
C MET A 46 -2.70 5.08 3.17
N LYS A 47 -3.88 4.53 2.91
CA LYS A 47 -5.09 4.93 3.62
C LYS A 47 -5.11 4.42 5.05
N VAL A 48 -4.61 3.21 5.27
CA VAL A 48 -4.40 2.61 6.59
C VAL A 48 -2.99 2.04 6.61
N ARG A 49 -2.25 2.30 7.69
CA ARG A 49 -0.80 2.12 7.72
C ARG A 49 -0.30 1.86 9.13
N SER A 50 0.69 0.98 9.24
CA SER A 50 1.43 0.73 10.47
C SER A 50 2.93 0.84 10.19
N GLY A 51 3.67 1.41 11.15
CA GLY A 51 5.13 1.56 11.07
C GLY A 51 5.69 2.56 10.06
N ILE A 52 4.83 3.34 9.38
CA ILE A 52 5.27 4.41 8.47
C ILE A 52 4.35 5.63 8.53
N ASN A 53 4.91 6.83 8.34
CA ASN A 53 4.17 8.08 8.28
C ASN A 53 4.21 8.75 6.89
N ILE A 54 3.97 7.98 5.82
CA ILE A 54 3.78 8.48 4.46
C ILE A 54 2.30 8.36 4.06
N GLU A 55 1.70 9.43 3.55
CA GLU A 55 0.27 9.45 3.18
C GLU A 55 0.06 9.05 1.71
N ALA A 56 0.99 9.41 0.83
CA ALA A 56 0.95 9.03 -0.57
C ALA A 56 2.34 8.95 -1.21
N MET A 57 2.45 8.12 -2.24
CA MET A 57 3.64 8.04 -3.11
C MET A 57 3.25 8.11 -4.59
N PRO A 58 4.17 8.51 -5.49
CA PRO A 58 3.96 8.41 -6.94
C PRO A 58 3.60 6.98 -7.36
N SER A 59 2.59 6.86 -8.23
CA SER A 59 2.10 5.55 -8.68
C SER A 59 3.13 4.82 -9.55
N LYS A 60 3.81 5.57 -10.44
CA LYS A 60 4.78 5.07 -11.43
C LYS A 60 5.97 4.28 -10.87
N THR A 61 6.22 4.36 -9.57
CA THR A 61 7.42 3.81 -8.92
C THR A 61 7.04 2.82 -7.83
N SER A 62 5.93 2.10 -7.98
CA SER A 62 5.38 1.26 -6.91
C SER A 62 5.10 -0.18 -7.31
N PHE A 63 5.37 -1.09 -6.38
CA PHE A 63 4.98 -2.49 -6.50
C PHE A 63 3.45 -2.65 -6.55
N CYS A 64 2.69 -1.76 -5.90
CA CYS A 64 1.23 -1.85 -5.88
C CYS A 64 0.62 -1.84 -7.29
N GLN A 65 1.13 -1.00 -8.21
CA GLN A 65 0.65 -1.01 -9.59
C GLN A 65 0.84 -2.36 -10.27
N HIS A 66 1.96 -3.03 -10.04
CA HIS A 66 2.25 -4.35 -10.61
C HIS A 66 1.41 -5.44 -9.94
N ALA A 67 1.21 -5.35 -8.62
CA ALA A 67 0.43 -6.30 -7.85
C ALA A 67 -1.04 -6.36 -8.28
N VAL A 68 -1.68 -5.23 -8.64
CA VAL A 68 -3.10 -5.26 -9.04
C VAL A 68 -3.37 -5.76 -10.45
N GLN A 69 -2.32 -5.89 -11.28
CA GLN A 69 -2.45 -6.39 -12.66
C GLN A 69 -2.39 -7.92 -12.73
N GLN A 70 -2.20 -8.59 -11.59
CA GLN A 70 -2.12 -10.04 -11.49
C GLN A 70 -3.11 -10.54 -10.41
N ASP A 71 -3.64 -11.75 -10.63
CA ASP A 71 -4.52 -12.40 -9.66
C ASP A 71 -3.73 -13.17 -8.58
N SER A 72 -2.43 -13.38 -8.80
CA SER A 72 -1.54 -14.10 -7.89
C SER A 72 -0.86 -13.18 -6.86
N LEU A 73 -0.52 -13.77 -5.71
CA LEU A 73 0.30 -13.09 -4.70
C LEU A 73 1.67 -12.69 -5.28
N MET A 74 2.02 -11.41 -5.14
CA MET A 74 3.33 -10.88 -5.50
C MET A 74 4.27 -10.95 -4.29
N ILE A 75 5.41 -11.62 -4.43
CA ILE A 75 6.46 -11.66 -3.41
C ILE A 75 7.76 -11.17 -4.05
N VAL A 76 8.32 -10.10 -3.52
CA VAL A 76 9.62 -9.56 -3.93
C VAL A 76 10.61 -9.83 -2.81
N CYS A 77 11.53 -10.77 -3.01
CA CYS A 77 12.49 -11.18 -1.98
C CYS A 77 13.55 -10.11 -1.69
N ASP A 78 13.98 -9.38 -2.72
CA ASP A 78 14.92 -8.26 -2.62
C ASP A 78 14.54 -7.19 -3.64
N ALA A 79 14.01 -6.06 -3.14
CA ALA A 79 13.59 -4.95 -3.99
C ALA A 79 14.78 -4.30 -4.71
N SER A 80 16.00 -4.33 -4.17
CA SER A 80 17.16 -3.69 -4.80
C SER A 80 17.61 -4.37 -6.09
N GLN A 81 17.24 -5.63 -6.27
CA GLN A 81 17.57 -6.44 -7.44
C GLN A 81 16.40 -6.55 -8.43
N ASP A 82 15.24 -5.99 -8.09
CA ASP A 82 14.04 -6.09 -8.92
C ASP A 82 13.96 -4.91 -9.89
N ALA A 83 13.91 -5.18 -11.19
CA ALA A 83 13.84 -4.12 -12.22
C ALA A 83 12.51 -3.31 -12.20
N SER A 84 11.49 -3.78 -11.47
CA SER A 84 10.24 -3.05 -11.24
C SER A 84 10.32 -2.05 -10.08
N SER A 85 11.43 -2.04 -9.32
CA SER A 85 11.61 -1.26 -8.09
C SER A 85 12.26 0.13 -8.27
N THR A 86 12.59 0.51 -9.51
CA THR A 86 13.61 1.52 -9.92
C THR A 86 13.56 2.93 -9.29
N ALA A 87 12.73 3.21 -8.28
CA ALA A 87 12.84 4.44 -7.48
C ALA A 87 12.28 4.33 -6.05
N MET A 88 12.32 3.16 -5.40
CA MET A 88 11.99 3.04 -3.98
C MET A 88 13.24 3.21 -3.11
N ASN A 89 13.74 4.45 -3.01
CA ASN A 89 14.68 4.82 -1.96
C ASN A 89 13.88 5.11 -0.68
N TRP A 90 13.78 4.10 0.19
CA TRP A 90 13.21 4.23 1.54
C TRP A 90 14.21 4.88 2.47
#